data_AF-A0A6J4H3R2-F1
#
_entry.id   AF-A0A6J4H3R2-F1
#
_cell.length_a   1.000
_cell.length_b   1.000
_cell.length_c   1.000
_cell.angle_alpha   90.00
_cell.angle_beta   90.00
_cell.angle_gamma   90.00
#
_symmetry.space_group_name_H-M   'P 1'
#
loop_
_entity.id
_entity.type
_entity.pdbx_description
1 polymer ?
#
loop_
_entity_poly.entity_id
_entity_poly.type
_entity_poly.pdbx_seq_one_letter_code
_entity_poly.pdbx_strand_id
1 'polypeptide(L)'
;MGWVTGHSYIVYGPLCNGATCVMFEGTPDFPDKDRFWELIAKHKVTILYTAPTAIRSFMRWGDEYPNRHDMSSLRLLGTVGEPINPEAWVWYR
;
A
#
# COMPACT_ATOMS: atom_id res chain seq x y z
N MET A 1 -13.72 -7.31 3.37
CA MET A 1 -13.82 -7.19 1.90
C MET A 1 -15.17 -6.59 1.51
N GLY A 2 -15.27 -5.27 1.38
CA GLY A 2 -16.57 -4.58 1.19
C GLY A 2 -16.69 -3.71 -0.07
N TRP A 3 -15.63 -3.62 -0.88
CA TRP A 3 -15.55 -2.66 -2.00
C TRP A 3 -15.06 -3.34 -3.27
N VAL A 4 -15.40 -2.78 -4.44
CA VAL A 4 -14.99 -3.31 -5.76
C VAL A 4 -13.46 -3.45 -5.88
N THR A 5 -12.69 -2.54 -5.27
CA THR A 5 -11.22 -2.62 -5.24
C THR A 5 -10.72 -3.94 -4.66
N GLY A 6 -11.31 -4.41 -3.56
CA GLY A 6 -10.93 -5.69 -2.96
C GLY A 6 -11.33 -6.87 -3.84
N HIS A 7 -12.53 -6.85 -4.40
CA HIS A 7 -13.00 -7.91 -5.28
C HIS A 7 -12.09 -8.05 -6.51
N SER A 8 -11.84 -6.95 -7.22
CA SER A 8 -11.10 -6.96 -8.48
C SER A 8 -9.58 -7.08 -8.30
N TYR A 9 -8.98 -6.41 -7.30
CA TYR A 9 -7.53 -6.25 -7.21
C TYR A 9 -6.86 -6.96 -6.01
N ILE A 10 -7.64 -7.63 -5.14
CA ILE A 10 -7.09 -8.55 -4.14
C ILE A 10 -7.44 -10.00 -4.49
N VAL A 11 -8.65 -10.27 -4.99
CA VAL A 11 -9.12 -11.64 -5.27
C VAL A 11 -9.08 -11.96 -6.76
N TYR A 12 -10.04 -11.46 -7.54
CA TYR A 12 -10.26 -11.96 -8.90
C TYR A 12 -9.07 -11.69 -9.82
N GLY A 13 -8.63 -10.44 -9.94
CA GLY A 13 -7.53 -10.07 -10.84
C GLY A 13 -6.24 -10.84 -10.54
N PRO A 14 -5.66 -10.71 -9.34
CA PRO A 14 -4.42 -11.40 -9.00
C PRO A 14 -4.51 -12.94 -9.07
N LEU A 15 -5.56 -13.55 -8.49
CA LEU A 15 -5.66 -15.01 -8.44
C LEU A 15 -5.94 -15.61 -9.83
N CYS A 16 -6.72 -14.93 -10.69
CA CYS A 16 -6.87 -15.35 -12.09
C CYS A 16 -5.56 -15.29 -12.88
N ASN A 17 -4.59 -14.47 -12.45
CA ASN A 17 -3.25 -14.40 -13.05
C ASN A 17 -2.21 -15.30 -12.34
N GLY A 18 -2.63 -16.15 -11.40
CA GLY A 18 -1.72 -17.01 -10.63
C GLY A 18 -0.76 -16.22 -9.73
N ALA A 19 -1.07 -14.97 -9.40
CA ALA A 19 -0.24 -14.13 -8.54
C ALA A 19 -0.52 -14.37 -7.06
N THR A 20 0.49 -14.14 -6.22
CA THR A 20 0.34 -14.16 -4.76
C THR A 20 -0.28 -12.86 -4.27
N CYS A 21 -1.24 -12.97 -3.36
CA CYS A 21 -1.96 -11.84 -2.77
C CYS A 21 -1.57 -11.66 -1.31
N VAL A 22 -1.45 -10.41 -0.87
CA VAL A 22 -1.32 -10.09 0.56
C VAL A 22 -2.67 -9.61 1.07
N MET A 23 -3.29 -10.40 1.93
CA MET A 23 -4.52 -10.00 2.63
C MET A 23 -4.13 -9.39 3.98
N PHE A 24 -4.51 -8.14 4.18
CA PHE A 24 -4.24 -7.40 5.40
C PHE A 24 -5.54 -7.15 6.18
N GLU A 25 -5.51 -7.47 7.47
CA GLU A 25 -6.57 -7.16 8.42
C GLU A 25 -5.98 -6.30 9.54
N GLY A 26 -6.54 -5.10 9.73
CA GLY A 26 -6.05 -4.12 10.71
C GLY A 26 -6.06 -2.70 10.16
N THR A 27 -5.45 -1.80 10.91
CA THR A 27 -5.25 -0.39 10.51
C THR A 27 -3.78 -0.12 10.21
N PRO A 28 -3.46 0.88 9.38
CA PRO A 28 -2.06 1.15 9.00
C PRO A 28 -1.18 1.71 10.14
N ASP A 29 -1.79 2.05 11.29
CA ASP A 29 -1.15 2.67 12.46
C ASP A 29 -1.03 1.73 13.67
N PHE A 30 -1.38 0.44 13.52
CA PHE A 30 -1.30 -0.54 14.59
C PHE A 30 -0.47 -1.77 14.19
N PRO A 31 0.47 -2.24 15.02
CA PRO A 31 0.84 -1.73 16.35
C PRO A 31 1.67 -0.43 16.32
N ASP A 32 2.20 -0.05 15.16
CA ASP A 32 2.85 1.23 14.90
C ASP A 32 2.57 1.68 13.44
N LYS A 33 2.94 2.91 13.10
CA LYS A 33 2.70 3.58 11.81
C LYS A 33 3.54 3.08 10.65
N ASP A 34 4.41 2.09 10.88
CA ASP A 34 5.20 1.44 9.84
C ASP A 34 4.63 0.11 9.35
N ARG A 35 3.42 -0.27 9.80
CA ARG A 35 2.87 -1.60 9.57
C ARG A 35 2.83 -2.02 8.09
N PHE A 36 2.50 -1.10 7.20
CA PHE A 36 2.46 -1.38 5.76
C PHE A 36 3.86 -1.64 5.20
N TRP A 37 4.83 -0.85 5.62
CA TRP A 37 6.23 -0.92 5.17
C TRP A 37 6.90 -2.20 5.69
N GLU A 38 6.63 -2.58 6.95
CA GLU A 38 7.06 -3.85 7.54
C GLU A 38 6.55 -5.05 6.73
N LEU A 39 5.26 -5.06 6.36
CA LEU A 39 4.67 -6.13 5.56
C LEU A 39 5.28 -6.20 4.16
N ILE A 40 5.55 -5.06 3.54
CA ILE A 40 6.19 -4.98 2.22
C ILE A 40 7.60 -5.57 2.28
N ALA A 41 8.43 -5.13 3.22
CA ALA A 41 9.79 -5.64 3.39
C ALA A 41 9.82 -7.13 3.73
N LYS A 42 8.98 -7.57 4.67
CA LYS A 42 8.89 -8.96 5.12
C LYS A 42 8.48 -9.92 4.00
N HIS A 43 7.49 -9.53 3.20
CA HIS A 43 6.93 -10.40 2.15
C HIS A 43 7.46 -10.10 0.76
N LYS A 44 8.40 -9.15 0.63
CA LYS A 44 8.95 -8.67 -0.64
C LYS A 44 7.85 -8.31 -1.64
N VAL A 45 6.85 -7.55 -1.17
CA VAL A 45 5.72 -7.13 -1.99
C VAL A 45 6.23 -6.32 -3.18
N THR A 46 5.70 -6.61 -4.37
CA THR A 46 6.15 -5.95 -5.61
C THR A 46 5.22 -4.84 -6.09
N ILE A 47 3.97 -4.84 -5.65
CA ILE A 47 2.98 -3.82 -5.99
C ILE A 47 2.23 -3.40 -4.73
N LEU A 48 2.22 -2.10 -4.43
CA LEU A 48 1.34 -1.52 -3.42
C LEU A 48 0.20 -0.77 -4.11
N TYR A 49 -1.04 -1.10 -3.75
CA TYR A 49 -2.24 -0.43 -4.27
C TYR A 49 -3.11 0.06 -3.12
N THR A 50 -3.20 1.38 -2.95
CA THR A 50 -3.86 1.99 -1.78
C THR A 50 -4.60 3.29 -2.10
N ALA A 51 -5.44 3.78 -1.20
CA ALA A 51 -6.17 5.02 -1.41
C ALA A 51 -5.31 6.27 -1.14
N PRO A 52 -5.52 7.39 -1.84
CA PRO A 52 -4.87 8.68 -1.54
C PRO A 52 -5.03 9.12 -0.09
N THR A 53 -6.15 8.84 0.56
CA THR A 53 -6.35 9.09 2.00
C THR A 53 -5.29 8.39 2.85
N ALA A 54 -4.93 7.15 2.55
CA ALA A 54 -3.87 6.44 3.26
C ALA A 54 -2.49 7.07 2.98
N ILE A 55 -2.22 7.41 1.71
CA ILE A 55 -0.98 8.11 1.30
C ILE A 55 -0.81 9.41 2.08
N ARG A 56 -1.86 10.23 2.18
CA ARG A 56 -1.84 11.48 2.96
C ARG A 56 -1.62 11.25 4.46
N SER A 57 -2.17 10.17 5.02
CA SER A 57 -1.89 9.80 6.41
C SER A 57 -0.41 9.44 6.60
N PHE A 58 0.17 8.65 5.70
CA PHE A 58 1.59 8.29 5.76
C PHE A 58 2.49 9.53 5.64
N MET A 59 2.20 10.41 4.67
CA MET A 59 2.90 11.68 4.50
C MET A 59 2.84 12.55 5.75
N ARG A 60 1.69 12.60 6.44
CA ARG A 60 1.54 13.33 7.71
C ARG A 60 2.33 12.70 8.85
N TRP A 61 2.49 11.38 8.84
CA TRP A 61 3.21 10.66 9.89
C TRP A 61 4.72 10.82 9.79
N GLY A 62 5.25 11.00 8.58
CA GLY A 62 6.65 11.29 8.32
C GLY A 62 7.39 10.18 7.59
N ASP A 63 8.48 10.58 6.93
CA ASP A 63 9.28 9.72 6.05
C ASP A 63 10.11 8.71 6.83
N GLU A 64 10.28 8.91 8.15
CA GLU A 64 11.05 7.99 8.99
C GLU A 64 10.45 6.59 9.03
N TYR A 65 9.13 6.43 8.85
CA TYR A 65 8.47 5.13 8.87
C TYR A 65 8.80 4.31 7.63
N PRO A 66 8.56 4.76 6.38
CA PRO A 66 8.97 4.01 5.20
C PRO A 66 10.50 3.85 5.10
N ASN A 67 11.29 4.85 5.49
CA ASN A 67 12.76 4.81 5.38
C ASN A 67 13.45 3.78 6.30
N ARG A 68 12.73 3.17 7.25
CA ARG A 68 13.24 2.09 8.12
C ARG A 68 13.22 0.71 7.46
N HIS A 69 12.55 0.56 6.32
CA HIS A 69 12.26 -0.73 5.70
C HIS A 69 12.90 -0.84 4.31
N ASP A 70 13.32 -2.05 3.92
CA ASP A 70 13.77 -2.32 2.56
C ASP A 70 12.57 -2.39 1.62
N MET A 71 12.44 -1.35 0.79
CA MET A 71 11.35 -1.18 -0.16
C MET A 71 11.76 -1.54 -1.59
N SER A 72 12.95 -2.11 -1.78
CA SER A 72 13.55 -2.38 -3.10
C SER A 72 12.78 -3.40 -3.95
N SER A 73 11.90 -4.21 -3.34
CA SER A 73 11.03 -5.13 -4.07
C SER A 73 9.88 -4.45 -4.83
N LEU A 74 9.49 -3.23 -4.42
CA LEU A 74 8.40 -2.52 -5.07
C LEU A 74 8.80 -2.02 -6.45
N ARG A 75 7.96 -2.34 -7.44
CA ARG A 75 8.12 -1.89 -8.83
C ARG A 75 6.97 -1.03 -9.33
N LEU A 76 5.85 -1.03 -8.61
CA LEU A 76 4.66 -0.26 -8.98
C LEU A 76 3.92 0.20 -7.73
N LEU A 77 3.65 1.50 -7.69
CA LEU A 77 2.83 2.17 -6.70
C LEU A 77 1.57 2.66 -7.38
N GLY A 78 0.42 2.17 -6.94
CA GLY A 78 -0.87 2.51 -7.52
C GLY A 78 -1.80 3.17 -6.50
N THR A 79 -2.68 4.02 -7.00
CA THR A 79 -3.65 4.72 -6.17
C THR A 79 -5.07 4.67 -6.73
N VAL A 80 -6.08 4.64 -5.86
CA VAL A 80 -7.49 4.44 -6.25
C VAL A 80 -8.49 5.04 -5.28
N GLY A 81 -9.67 5.38 -5.80
CA GLY A 81 -10.86 5.72 -5.01
C GLY A 81 -11.18 7.22 -4.99
N GLU A 82 -10.17 8.08 -5.08
CA GLU A 82 -10.32 9.54 -5.12
C GLU A 82 -9.15 10.19 -5.89
N PRO A 83 -9.22 11.48 -6.24
CA PRO A 83 -8.09 12.20 -6.81
C PRO A 83 -6.91 12.31 -5.84
N ILE A 84 -5.70 12.13 -6.35
CA ILE A 84 -4.46 12.40 -5.60
C ILE A 84 -3.98 13.83 -5.86
N ASN A 85 -3.64 14.56 -4.80
CA ASN A 85 -3.08 15.90 -4.92
C ASN A 85 -1.59 15.84 -5.33
N PRO A 86 -1.07 16.86 -6.04
CA PRO A 86 0.31 16.84 -6.55
C PRO A 86 1.39 16.60 -5.48
N GLU A 87 1.24 17.20 -4.30
CA GLU A 87 2.17 17.02 -3.18
C GLU A 87 2.23 15.56 -2.72
N ALA A 88 1.07 14.92 -2.50
CA ALA A 88 1.02 13.51 -2.13
C ALA A 88 1.54 12.59 -3.24
N TRP A 89 1.36 12.96 -4.51
CA TRP A 89 1.94 12.20 -5.64
C TRP A 89 3.46 12.27 -5.66
N VAL A 90 4.04 13.46 -5.42
CA VAL A 90 5.50 13.64 -5.34
C VAL A 90 6.09 12.88 -4.16
N TRP A 91 5.41 12.92 -3.00
CA TRP A 91 5.80 12.16 -1.82
C TRP A 91 5.73 10.64 -2.04
N TYR A 92 4.71 10.17 -2.75
CA TYR A 92 4.49 8.74 -2.99
C TYR A 92 5.43 8.14 -4.04
N ARG A 93 6.33 8.94 -4.64
CA ARG A 93 7.19 8.50 -5.74
C ARG A 93 8.47 7.84 -5.28
#